data_AF-G0QVG3-F1
#
_entry.id   AF-G0QVG3-F1
#
_cell.length_a   1.000
_cell.length_b   1.000
_cell.length_c   1.000
_cell.angle_alpha   90.00
_cell.angle_beta   90.00
_cell.angle_gamma   90.00
#
_symmetry.space_group_name_H-M   'P 1'
#
loop_
_entity.id
_entity.type
_entity.pdbx_description
1 polymer ?
#
loop_
_entity_poly.entity_id
_entity_poly.type
_entity_poly.pdbx_seq_one_letter_code
_entity_poly.pdbx_strand_id
1 'polypeptide(L)'
;MYDFCGQPAKELIQSYKFTYKTSNQNTELSFTNNLIENPDNKSLGIRKFEVYAHECMPKCAGCTNSTSCNLNSVGQYLEACRCIEKCELCKQIDSCDLCNSGYFYNDSKCVSACPNKKYKNIKTRTCHNCLAKYATYSNANGCDTCFWNRQLPNCDCPIYQYDNQNYQQACFACSNISDGCSTCNDRTCQECLAPRFLDGNSCVNICPSGKWGNTATRQCTACQAKCVTCSNDNTCDTCFENRVPQQCNCPQYSYDPHNQSINYVL
;
A
#
# COMPACT_ATOMS: atom_id res chain seq x y z
N MET A 1 13.67 -49.54 -26.07
CA MET A 1 14.05 -50.27 -27.30
C MET A 1 12.89 -50.04 -28.25
N TYR A 2 13.11 -49.27 -29.32
CA TYR A 2 12.06 -48.94 -30.29
C TYR A 2 12.34 -49.77 -31.54
N ASP A 3 11.40 -50.63 -31.93
CA ASP A 3 11.58 -51.57 -33.04
C ASP A 3 11.14 -50.93 -34.37
N PHE A 4 11.99 -51.08 -35.39
CA PHE A 4 11.72 -50.68 -36.78
C PHE A 4 11.22 -51.88 -37.58
N CYS A 5 10.14 -51.72 -38.37
CA CYS A 5 9.66 -52.76 -39.28
C CYS A 5 9.79 -52.27 -40.75
N GLY A 6 10.75 -52.82 -41.49
CA GLY A 6 10.82 -52.68 -42.95
C GLY A 6 10.20 -53.90 -43.64
N GLN A 7 9.22 -53.71 -44.52
CA GLN A 7 8.61 -54.81 -45.30
C GLN A 7 9.40 -55.13 -46.59
N PRO A 8 9.26 -56.34 -47.17
CA PRO A 8 10.20 -56.90 -48.14
C PRO A 8 10.06 -56.38 -49.57
N ALA A 9 9.19 -55.41 -49.86
CA ALA A 9 8.90 -55.03 -51.24
C ALA A 9 8.71 -53.53 -51.42
N LYS A 10 9.64 -52.94 -52.18
CA LYS A 10 9.59 -51.63 -52.85
C LYS A 10 9.44 -50.42 -51.92
N GLU A 11 10.60 -49.88 -51.56
CA GLU A 11 10.90 -48.50 -51.13
C GLU A 11 9.70 -47.67 -50.62
N LEU A 12 9.42 -47.77 -49.32
CA LEU A 12 8.88 -46.66 -48.56
C LEU A 12 9.99 -46.19 -47.62
N ILE A 13 10.58 -45.04 -47.93
CA ILE A 13 11.55 -44.38 -47.05
C ILE A 13 10.84 -44.08 -45.73
N GLN A 14 11.08 -44.88 -44.69
CA GLN A 14 10.62 -44.56 -43.35
C GLN A 14 11.61 -43.58 -42.72
N SER A 15 11.17 -42.34 -42.49
CA SER A 15 11.89 -41.38 -41.65
C SER A 15 11.42 -41.53 -40.21
N TYR A 16 12.36 -41.66 -39.28
CA TYR A 16 12.05 -41.71 -37.85
C TYR A 16 12.87 -40.66 -37.12
N LYS A 17 12.22 -39.93 -36.21
CA LYS A 17 12.86 -38.95 -35.35
C LYS A 17 12.67 -39.39 -33.91
N PHE A 18 13.78 -39.64 -33.23
CA PHE A 18 13.79 -39.89 -31.79
C PHE A 18 14.61 -38.81 -31.09
N THR A 19 14.22 -38.50 -29.87
CA THR A 19 14.93 -37.56 -29.01
C THR A 19 15.47 -38.36 -27.82
N TYR A 20 16.78 -38.34 -27.63
CA TYR A 20 17.46 -38.95 -26.50
C TYR A 20 18.12 -37.85 -25.65
N LYS A 21 17.96 -37.93 -24.33
CA LYS A 21 18.56 -36.99 -23.38
C LYS A 21 19.57 -37.75 -22.54
N THR A 22 20.78 -37.20 -22.43
CA THR A 22 21.86 -37.80 -21.64
C THR A 22 22.77 -36.71 -21.09
N SER A 23 23.42 -37.02 -19.97
CA SER A 23 24.53 -36.24 -19.39
C SER A 23 25.90 -36.86 -19.68
N ASN A 24 25.94 -37.98 -20.40
CA ASN A 24 27.19 -38.67 -20.73
C ASN A 24 27.90 -37.96 -21.88
N GLN A 25 29.23 -37.90 -21.81
CA GLN A 25 30.06 -37.37 -22.91
C GLN A 25 29.95 -38.20 -24.19
N ASN A 26 29.64 -39.49 -24.05
CA ASN A 26 29.52 -40.42 -25.15
C ASN A 26 28.10 -40.99 -25.21
N THR A 27 27.53 -41.05 -26.41
CA THR A 27 26.27 -41.75 -26.69
C THR A 27 26.54 -42.82 -27.74
N GLU A 28 26.11 -44.05 -27.45
CA GLU A 28 26.17 -45.15 -28.40
C GLU A 28 24.81 -45.33 -29.08
N LEU A 29 24.82 -45.41 -30.41
CA LEU A 29 23.64 -45.70 -31.20
C LEU A 29 23.91 -46.97 -32.01
N SER A 30 23.11 -48.00 -31.75
CA SER A 30 23.27 -49.31 -32.40
C SER A 30 22.07 -49.58 -33.30
N PHE A 31 22.35 -49.83 -34.58
CA PHE A 31 21.36 -50.30 -35.55
C PHE A 31 21.50 -51.82 -35.68
N THR A 32 20.48 -52.55 -35.28
CA THR A 32 20.47 -54.01 -35.36
C THR A 32 19.39 -54.46 -36.34
N ASN A 33 19.76 -55.42 -37.17
CA ASN A 33 18.83 -56.12 -38.04
C ASN A 33 18.64 -57.54 -37.50
N ASN A 34 17.47 -57.84 -36.94
CA ASN A 34 17.14 -59.15 -36.39
C ASN A 34 16.48 -60.09 -37.41
N LEU A 35 16.57 -59.79 -38.72
CA LEU A 35 16.04 -60.65 -39.79
C LEU A 35 16.68 -62.05 -39.75
N ILE A 36 15.83 -63.07 -39.75
CA ILE A 36 16.22 -64.49 -39.75
C ILE A 36 16.22 -64.99 -41.21
N GLU A 37 17.16 -64.49 -42.02
CA GLU A 37 17.37 -64.92 -43.40
C GLU A 37 18.82 -65.41 -43.68
N ASN A 38 19.11 -65.83 -44.91
CA ASN A 38 20.48 -66.15 -45.34
C ASN A 38 21.38 -64.90 -45.20
N PRO A 39 22.64 -65.02 -44.69
CA PRO A 39 23.59 -63.91 -44.56
C PRO A 39 23.64 -62.93 -45.74
N ASP A 40 23.55 -63.44 -46.97
CA ASP A 40 23.61 -62.62 -48.19
C ASP A 40 22.40 -61.68 -48.35
N ASN A 41 21.30 -61.96 -47.64
CA ASN A 41 20.07 -61.15 -47.63
C ASN A 41 19.89 -60.31 -46.36
N LYS A 42 20.82 -60.37 -45.40
CA LYS A 42 20.74 -59.60 -44.13
C LYS A 42 21.32 -58.19 -44.24
N SER A 43 20.89 -57.43 -45.25
CA SER A 43 21.40 -56.07 -45.45
C SER A 43 20.53 -55.01 -44.76
N LEU A 44 21.17 -54.03 -44.13
CA LEU A 44 20.54 -52.82 -43.62
C LEU A 44 21.12 -51.62 -44.39
N GLY A 45 20.27 -50.88 -45.10
CA GLY A 45 20.66 -49.71 -45.88
C GLY A 45 20.16 -48.42 -45.24
N ILE A 46 21.08 -47.54 -44.83
CA ILE A 46 20.74 -46.20 -44.34
C ILE A 46 21.12 -45.20 -45.43
N ARG A 47 20.12 -44.58 -46.06
CA ARG A 47 20.36 -43.59 -47.12
C ARG A 47 20.73 -42.22 -46.57
N LYS A 48 20.14 -41.83 -45.44
CA LYS A 48 20.39 -40.54 -44.78
C LYS A 48 20.33 -40.71 -43.27
N PHE A 49 21.38 -40.27 -42.59
CA PHE A 49 21.47 -40.25 -41.14
C PHE A 49 21.89 -38.87 -40.69
N GLU A 50 21.04 -38.20 -39.93
CA GLU A 50 21.28 -36.86 -39.39
C GLU A 50 21.16 -36.90 -37.88
N VAL A 51 22.20 -36.41 -37.19
CA VAL A 51 22.20 -36.24 -35.74
C VAL A 51 22.27 -34.75 -35.46
N TYR A 52 21.27 -34.25 -34.73
CA TYR A 52 21.28 -32.90 -34.19
C TYR A 52 21.56 -32.99 -32.70
N ALA A 53 22.75 -32.57 -32.30
CA ALA A 53 23.09 -32.39 -30.90
C ALA A 53 22.80 -30.93 -30.53
N HIS A 54 22.00 -30.75 -29.49
CA HIS A 54 21.85 -29.47 -28.82
C HIS A 54 22.46 -29.61 -27.44
N GLU A 55 23.58 -28.94 -27.22
CA GLU A 55 24.12 -28.82 -25.87
C GLU A 55 23.19 -27.93 -25.05
N CYS A 56 22.93 -28.34 -23.81
CA CYS A 56 22.25 -27.46 -22.87
C CYS A 56 23.12 -26.21 -22.65
N MET A 57 22.49 -25.11 -22.25
CA MET A 57 23.23 -23.92 -21.83
C MET A 57 24.28 -24.29 -20.77
N PRO A 58 25.45 -23.63 -20.77
CA PRO A 58 26.49 -23.87 -19.77
C PRO A 58 25.90 -23.84 -18.35
N LYS A 59 26.26 -24.85 -17.53
CA LYS A 59 25.83 -25.05 -16.13
C LYS A 59 24.35 -25.45 -15.90
N CYS A 60 23.63 -25.87 -16.95
CA CYS A 60 22.30 -26.47 -16.81
C CYS A 60 22.36 -27.99 -16.60
N ALA A 61 21.72 -28.51 -15.54
CA ALA A 61 21.70 -29.96 -15.26
C ALA A 61 20.67 -30.73 -16.11
N GLY A 62 19.79 -30.02 -16.82
CA GLY A 62 18.88 -30.63 -17.79
C GLY A 62 18.08 -29.60 -18.59
N CYS A 63 17.97 -29.80 -19.90
CA CYS A 63 17.26 -28.91 -20.82
C CYS A 63 16.24 -29.66 -21.71
N THR A 64 15.40 -28.92 -22.41
CA THR A 64 14.53 -29.43 -23.49
C THR A 64 14.94 -28.93 -24.87
N ASN A 65 15.69 -27.83 -24.94
CA ASN A 65 16.33 -27.29 -26.14
C ASN A 65 17.57 -26.47 -25.73
N SER A 66 18.31 -25.92 -26.69
CA SER A 66 19.54 -25.13 -26.44
C SER A 66 19.32 -23.83 -25.65
N THR A 67 18.07 -23.45 -25.38
CA THR A 67 17.70 -22.20 -24.69
C THR A 67 16.92 -22.41 -23.39
N SER A 68 16.53 -23.64 -23.05
CA SER A 68 15.74 -23.94 -21.85
C SER A 68 16.59 -24.60 -20.76
N CYS A 69 16.30 -24.29 -19.49
CA CYS A 69 16.90 -24.98 -18.36
C CYS A 69 15.84 -25.41 -17.34
N ASN A 70 15.78 -26.71 -17.05
CA ASN A 70 14.72 -27.33 -16.26
C ASN A 70 15.21 -27.86 -14.90
N LEU A 71 16.51 -28.03 -14.73
CA LEU A 71 17.12 -28.49 -13.47
C LEU A 71 18.31 -27.59 -13.14
N ASN A 72 18.19 -26.89 -12.01
CA ASN A 72 19.27 -26.10 -11.45
C ASN A 72 20.19 -27.03 -10.65
N SER A 73 21.47 -27.04 -10.99
CA SER A 73 22.51 -27.64 -10.16
C SER A 73 22.48 -26.95 -8.79
N VAL A 74 22.16 -27.69 -7.73
CA VAL A 74 22.13 -27.13 -6.37
C VAL A 74 23.55 -26.73 -5.99
N GLY A 75 23.73 -25.43 -5.75
CA GLY A 75 24.95 -24.87 -5.17
C GLY A 75 26.11 -24.76 -6.15
N GLN A 76 26.09 -23.74 -7.02
CA GLN A 76 27.23 -22.87 -7.31
C GLN A 76 26.87 -21.86 -8.41
N TYR A 77 27.20 -20.60 -8.12
CA TYR A 77 27.12 -19.41 -8.95
C TYR A 77 27.23 -19.67 -10.47
N LEU A 78 26.19 -19.23 -11.20
CA LEU A 78 26.14 -19.17 -12.66
C LEU A 78 27.12 -18.09 -13.15
N GLU A 79 28.15 -18.48 -13.90
CA GLU A 79 28.94 -17.54 -14.71
C GLU A 79 28.42 -17.62 -16.15
N ALA A 80 27.37 -16.82 -16.37
CA ALA A 80 26.93 -16.25 -17.65
C ALA A 80 25.81 -15.21 -17.43
N CYS A 81 25.26 -15.13 -16.21
CA CYS A 81 24.36 -14.07 -15.75
C CYS A 81 24.85 -13.62 -14.37
N ARG A 82 25.78 -12.66 -14.31
CA ARG A 82 26.19 -12.12 -13.01
C ARG A 82 25.00 -11.35 -12.44
N CYS A 83 24.62 -11.63 -11.19
CA CYS A 83 23.79 -10.70 -10.43
C CYS A 83 24.47 -9.31 -10.47
N ILE A 84 23.69 -8.24 -10.28
CA ILE A 84 24.27 -6.91 -10.15
C ILE A 84 25.38 -6.91 -9.09
N GLU A 85 26.41 -6.08 -9.30
CA GLU A 85 27.57 -6.03 -8.40
C GLU A 85 27.13 -5.83 -6.93
N LYS A 86 27.77 -6.55 -6.00
CA LYS A 86 27.46 -6.56 -4.55
C LYS A 86 26.10 -7.19 -4.18
N CYS A 87 25.55 -8.04 -5.04
CA CYS A 87 24.37 -8.85 -4.74
C CYS A 87 24.73 -10.25 -4.20
N GLU A 88 24.06 -10.67 -3.13
CA GLU A 88 24.20 -11.99 -2.49
C GLU A 88 23.27 -13.04 -3.14
N LEU A 89 22.03 -12.65 -3.49
CA LEU A 89 21.03 -13.53 -4.08
C LEU A 89 20.25 -12.82 -5.20
N CYS A 90 20.11 -13.46 -6.36
CA CYS A 90 19.23 -13.01 -7.43
C CYS A 90 18.49 -14.18 -8.12
N LYS A 91 17.21 -13.99 -8.42
CA LYS A 91 16.36 -14.92 -9.18
C LYS A 91 16.29 -14.63 -10.68
N GLN A 92 16.62 -13.40 -11.09
CA GLN A 92 16.58 -12.95 -12.48
C GLN A 92 17.88 -12.22 -12.86
N ILE A 93 18.18 -12.17 -14.16
CA ILE A 93 19.28 -11.37 -14.70
C ILE A 93 19.02 -9.88 -14.40
N ASP A 94 20.06 -9.13 -14.01
CA ASP A 94 20.01 -7.71 -13.63
C ASP A 94 19.10 -7.33 -12.44
N SER A 95 18.69 -8.30 -11.62
CA SER A 95 17.98 -8.04 -10.37
C SER A 95 18.78 -8.45 -9.14
N CYS A 96 18.37 -7.98 -7.97
CA CYS A 96 18.90 -8.45 -6.70
C CYS A 96 17.79 -8.60 -5.68
N ASP A 97 17.65 -9.80 -5.15
CA ASP A 97 16.71 -10.11 -4.08
C ASP A 97 17.30 -9.76 -2.71
N LEU A 98 18.64 -9.89 -2.57
CA LEU A 98 19.35 -9.56 -1.33
C LEU A 98 20.77 -9.06 -1.62
N CYS A 99 21.09 -7.83 -1.21
CA CYS A 99 22.45 -7.30 -1.30
C CYS A 99 23.37 -7.91 -0.23
N ASN A 100 24.68 -7.93 -0.50
CA ASN A 100 25.70 -8.32 0.46
C ASN A 100 25.57 -7.53 1.77
N SER A 101 26.05 -8.12 2.87
CA SER A 101 26.13 -7.41 4.16
C SER A 101 26.86 -6.06 4.00
N GLY A 102 26.26 -5.00 4.51
CA GLY A 102 26.76 -3.61 4.36
C GLY A 102 26.28 -2.86 3.10
N TYR A 103 25.50 -3.50 2.22
CA TYR A 103 24.90 -2.87 1.04
C TYR A 103 23.37 -2.92 1.08
N PHE A 104 22.74 -1.98 0.38
CA PHE A 104 21.29 -1.81 0.32
C PHE A 104 20.80 -1.70 -1.13
N TYR A 105 19.73 -2.40 -1.47
CA TYR A 105 19.15 -2.37 -2.80
C TYR A 105 18.44 -1.05 -3.07
N ASN A 106 18.84 -0.36 -4.14
CA ASN A 106 18.28 0.91 -4.59
C ASN A 106 18.24 0.96 -6.12
N ASP A 107 17.04 0.99 -6.70
CA ASP A 107 16.81 1.18 -8.15
C ASP A 107 17.78 0.33 -9.01
N SER A 108 17.78 -0.98 -8.77
CA SER A 108 18.61 -1.98 -9.46
C SER A 108 20.13 -1.92 -9.19
N LYS A 109 20.55 -1.29 -8.09
CA LYS A 109 21.95 -1.29 -7.64
C LYS A 109 22.05 -1.59 -6.13
N CYS A 110 23.08 -2.32 -5.74
CA CYS A 110 23.46 -2.45 -4.33
C CYS A 110 24.42 -1.31 -3.96
N VAL A 111 23.98 -0.39 -3.09
CA VAL A 111 24.74 0.79 -2.67
C VAL A 111 25.12 0.70 -1.19
N SER A 112 26.30 1.18 -0.82
CA SER A 112 26.76 1.18 0.59
C SER A 112 26.09 2.27 1.43
N ALA A 113 25.53 3.29 0.78
CA ALA A 113 24.72 4.34 1.38
C ALA A 113 23.52 4.64 0.49
N CYS A 114 22.34 4.81 1.09
CA CYS A 114 21.14 5.18 0.33
C CYS A 114 21.27 6.62 -0.21
N PRO A 115 20.84 6.89 -1.46
CA PRO A 115 20.85 8.24 -2.02
C PRO A 115 19.97 9.21 -1.22
N ASN A 116 20.13 10.50 -1.47
CA ASN A 116 19.30 11.55 -0.87
C ASN A 116 17.81 11.21 -1.01
N LYS A 117 17.03 11.48 0.04
CA LYS A 117 15.60 11.17 0.14
C LYS A 117 15.24 9.69 0.32
N LYS A 118 16.20 8.83 0.65
CA LYS A 118 15.95 7.43 1.01
C LYS A 118 16.66 7.03 2.29
N TYR A 119 16.06 6.17 3.10
CA TYR A 119 16.64 5.62 4.33
C TYR A 119 16.89 4.12 4.19
N LYS A 120 17.80 3.58 5.01
CA LYS A 120 18.20 2.17 4.97
C LYS A 120 17.27 1.28 5.81
N ASN A 121 16.73 0.23 5.22
CA ASN A 121 16.04 -0.83 5.95
C ASN A 121 17.03 -1.97 6.20
N ILE A 122 17.53 -2.08 7.44
CA ILE A 122 18.56 -3.07 7.81
C ILE A 122 18.03 -4.51 7.72
N LYS A 123 16.73 -4.72 7.99
CA LYS A 123 16.13 -6.06 7.97
C LYS A 123 16.07 -6.63 6.56
N THR A 124 15.66 -5.81 5.60
CA THR A 124 15.49 -6.22 4.19
C THR A 124 16.67 -5.88 3.31
N ARG A 125 17.66 -5.13 3.82
CA ARG A 125 18.80 -4.57 3.05
C ARG A 125 18.34 -3.82 1.80
N THR A 126 17.36 -2.93 1.96
CA THR A 126 16.79 -2.10 0.89
C THR A 126 16.82 -0.61 1.27
N CYS A 127 16.87 0.26 0.27
CA CYS A 127 16.64 1.70 0.45
C CYS A 127 15.16 2.01 0.24
N HIS A 128 14.53 2.66 1.22
CA HIS A 128 13.13 3.09 1.16
C HIS A 128 13.05 4.60 1.01
N ASN A 129 12.13 5.09 0.19
CA ASN A 129 11.89 6.53 0.06
C ASN A 129 11.42 7.13 1.38
N CYS A 130 11.97 8.29 1.74
CA CYS A 130 11.34 9.13 2.75
C CYS A 130 10.04 9.69 2.19
N LEU A 131 8.98 9.69 2.99
CA LEU A 131 7.77 10.44 2.63
C LEU A 131 8.16 11.91 2.43
N ALA A 132 7.51 12.59 1.48
CA ALA A 132 7.76 14.02 1.22
C ALA A 132 7.53 14.93 2.45
N LYS A 133 6.95 14.38 3.53
CA LYS A 133 6.59 15.06 4.77
C LYS A 133 7.74 15.24 5.79
N TYR A 134 8.89 14.61 5.58
CA TYR A 134 10.03 14.67 6.53
C TYR A 134 11.09 15.72 6.14
N ALA A 135 11.69 16.37 7.14
CA ALA A 135 12.55 17.55 6.99
C ALA A 135 14.04 17.28 6.82
N THR A 136 14.60 16.32 7.54
CA THR A 136 16.01 15.96 7.41
C THR A 136 16.18 14.58 6.81
N TYR A 137 17.09 14.49 5.84
CA TYR A 137 17.63 13.24 5.34
C TYR A 137 18.86 12.93 6.21
N SER A 138 18.66 12.20 7.31
CA SER A 138 19.81 11.75 8.10
C SER A 138 20.41 10.53 7.39
N ASN A 139 21.72 10.58 7.14
CA ASN A 139 22.46 9.54 6.41
C ASN A 139 22.53 8.20 7.16
N ALA A 140 21.94 8.10 8.36
CA ALA A 140 22.24 7.03 9.28
C ALA A 140 21.10 6.05 9.54
N ASN A 141 19.80 6.41 9.62
CA ASN A 141 18.77 5.39 9.94
C ASN A 141 17.28 5.73 9.72
N GLY A 142 16.89 6.90 9.22
CA GLY A 142 15.48 7.17 9.04
C GLY A 142 15.15 8.58 8.59
N CYS A 143 13.87 8.79 8.32
CA CYS A 143 13.29 10.11 8.14
C CYS A 143 13.00 10.65 9.54
N ASP A 144 14.05 11.14 10.20
CA ASP A 144 14.09 11.25 11.68
C ASP A 144 13.45 12.53 12.22
N THR A 145 13.14 13.50 11.36
CA THR A 145 12.52 14.77 11.78
C THR A 145 11.41 15.20 10.83
N CYS A 146 10.41 15.87 11.38
CA CYS A 146 9.34 16.51 10.63
C CYS A 146 9.65 18.00 10.43
N PHE A 147 9.05 18.61 9.41
CA PHE A 147 9.19 20.05 9.21
C PHE A 147 8.50 20.83 10.34
N TRP A 148 9.16 21.88 10.81
CA TRP A 148 8.62 22.83 11.78
C TRP A 148 8.07 22.18 13.05
N ASN A 149 6.79 22.43 13.36
CA ASN A 149 6.08 21.98 14.56
C ASN A 149 5.34 20.64 14.35
N ARG A 150 5.53 19.95 13.23
CA ARG A 150 4.87 18.66 12.95
C ARG A 150 5.45 17.52 13.81
N GLN A 151 4.64 16.52 14.11
CA GLN A 151 4.98 15.47 15.07
C GLN A 151 5.13 14.09 14.42
N LEU A 152 6.14 13.34 14.88
CA LEU A 152 6.34 11.94 14.53
C LEU A 152 5.17 11.07 15.04
N PRO A 153 4.93 9.89 14.42
CA PRO A 153 5.72 9.26 13.35
C PRO A 153 5.36 9.75 11.94
N ASN A 154 4.19 10.34 11.73
CA ASN A 154 3.63 10.63 10.40
C ASN A 154 3.83 12.08 9.92
N CYS A 155 4.42 12.94 10.76
CA CYS A 155 4.53 14.38 10.54
C CYS A 155 3.17 15.08 10.42
N ASP A 156 2.24 14.66 11.30
CA ASP A 156 0.93 15.28 11.45
C ASP A 156 1.04 16.53 12.34
N CYS A 157 0.00 17.36 12.30
CA CYS A 157 -0.05 18.56 13.13
C CYS A 157 -0.23 18.21 14.62
N PRO A 158 0.36 19.00 15.54
CA PRO A 158 0.04 18.90 16.96
C PRO A 158 -1.45 19.13 17.23
N ILE A 159 -1.89 18.74 18.42
CA ILE A 159 -3.24 19.04 18.91
C ILE A 159 -3.56 20.54 18.80
N TYR A 160 -4.83 20.85 18.52
CA TYR A 160 -5.34 22.22 18.41
C TYR A 160 -4.75 23.03 17.26
N GLN A 161 -4.32 22.35 16.21
CA GLN A 161 -3.78 22.95 15.00
C GLN A 161 -4.34 22.25 13.76
N TYR A 162 -4.32 22.95 12.62
CA TYR A 162 -4.75 22.40 11.33
C TYR A 162 -3.62 22.45 10.29
N ASP A 163 -3.72 21.55 9.31
CA ASP A 163 -2.76 21.42 8.21
C ASP A 163 -3.16 22.36 7.06
N ASN A 164 -2.21 23.15 6.56
CA ASN A 164 -2.37 23.98 5.38
C ASN A 164 -2.11 23.23 4.05
N GLN A 165 -2.03 21.90 4.12
CA GLN A 165 -1.74 20.99 3.01
C GLN A 165 -0.32 21.15 2.42
N ASN A 166 0.54 21.97 3.05
CA ASN A 166 1.94 22.10 2.69
C ASN A 166 2.81 21.55 3.83
N TYR A 167 3.29 20.32 3.65
CA TYR A 167 4.13 19.63 4.63
C TYR A 167 5.49 20.30 4.89
N GLN A 168 5.91 21.24 4.05
CA GLN A 168 7.14 22.02 4.26
C GLN A 168 6.90 23.27 5.10
N GLN A 169 5.67 23.52 5.55
CA GLN A 169 5.29 24.65 6.39
C GLN A 169 4.76 24.17 7.74
N ALA A 170 4.78 25.09 8.70
CA ALA A 170 4.24 24.86 10.03
C ALA A 170 2.71 24.71 9.97
N CYS A 171 2.18 23.91 10.90
CA CYS A 171 0.75 23.86 11.18
C CYS A 171 0.29 25.15 11.84
N PHE A 172 -0.97 25.51 11.61
CA PHE A 172 -1.56 26.77 12.10
C PHE A 172 -2.40 26.52 13.35
N ALA A 173 -2.20 27.34 14.37
CA ALA A 173 -2.95 27.24 15.62
C ALA A 173 -4.42 27.61 15.43
N CYS A 174 -5.33 26.78 15.95
CA CYS A 174 -6.76 27.06 15.92
C CYS A 174 -7.15 28.29 16.74
N SER A 175 -6.33 28.68 17.72
CA SER A 175 -6.50 29.92 18.49
C SER A 175 -6.46 31.18 17.63
N ASN A 176 -5.83 31.14 16.45
CA ASN A 176 -5.84 32.25 15.50
C ASN A 176 -7.19 32.43 14.80
N ILE A 177 -8.01 31.37 14.74
CA ILE A 177 -9.37 31.42 14.19
C ILE A 177 -10.36 31.83 15.27
N SER A 178 -10.27 31.19 16.44
CA SER A 178 -11.08 31.54 17.60
C SER A 178 -10.35 31.12 18.87
N ASP A 179 -10.34 31.99 19.87
CA ASP A 179 -9.72 31.68 21.15
C ASP A 179 -10.39 30.46 21.81
N GLY A 180 -9.56 29.54 22.32
CA GLY A 180 -9.99 28.26 22.89
C GLY A 180 -10.60 27.26 21.90
N CYS A 181 -10.33 27.38 20.60
CA CYS A 181 -10.71 26.37 19.61
C CYS A 181 -9.80 25.12 19.67
N SER A 182 -10.39 23.92 19.70
CA SER A 182 -9.66 22.64 19.69
C SER A 182 -9.53 22.02 18.30
N THR A 183 -10.51 22.25 17.42
CA THR A 183 -10.54 21.66 16.07
C THR A 183 -11.01 22.72 15.09
N CYS A 184 -10.28 22.94 13.99
CA CYS A 184 -10.56 24.02 13.05
C CYS A 184 -10.08 23.70 11.62
N ASN A 185 -10.50 24.54 10.68
CA ASN A 185 -9.87 24.69 9.37
C ASN A 185 -9.32 26.14 9.21
N ASP A 186 -9.05 26.56 7.98
CA ASP A 186 -8.50 27.89 7.67
C ASP A 186 -9.43 29.07 8.01
N ARG A 187 -10.71 28.82 8.35
CA ARG A 187 -11.73 29.87 8.54
C ARG A 187 -12.63 29.67 9.75
N THR A 188 -12.90 28.43 10.14
CA THR A 188 -13.95 28.12 11.11
C THR A 188 -13.44 27.22 12.21
N CYS A 189 -13.80 27.55 13.45
CA CYS A 189 -13.69 26.63 14.55
C CYS A 189 -14.85 25.63 14.53
N GLN A 190 -14.56 24.37 14.82
CA GLN A 190 -15.50 23.25 14.81
C GLN A 190 -15.75 22.70 16.21
N GLU A 191 -14.79 22.84 17.13
CA GLU A 191 -14.91 22.37 18.50
C GLU A 191 -14.17 23.31 19.46
N CYS A 192 -14.67 23.43 20.68
CA CYS A 192 -14.16 24.36 21.68
C CYS A 192 -13.64 23.64 22.92
N LEU A 193 -12.57 24.17 23.49
CA LEU A 193 -12.06 23.78 24.80
C LEU A 193 -12.93 24.37 25.91
N ALA A 194 -13.07 23.63 27.01
CA ALA A 194 -13.65 24.18 28.22
C ALA A 194 -12.82 25.39 28.71
N PRO A 195 -13.47 26.46 29.21
CA PRO A 195 -14.90 26.57 29.53
C PRO A 195 -15.79 27.11 28.39
N ARG A 196 -15.26 27.29 27.17
CA ARG A 196 -15.98 27.93 26.05
C ARG A 196 -16.99 26.99 25.38
N PHE A 197 -17.92 27.56 24.62
CA PHE A 197 -18.95 26.84 23.88
C PHE A 197 -18.91 27.24 22.41
N LEU A 198 -19.15 26.29 21.52
CA LEU A 198 -19.25 26.55 20.08
C LEU A 198 -20.57 27.25 19.76
N ASP A 199 -20.48 28.43 19.15
CA ASP A 199 -21.61 29.13 18.54
C ASP A 199 -21.29 29.42 17.08
N GLY A 200 -21.99 28.75 16.17
CA GLY A 200 -21.67 28.76 14.74
C GLY A 200 -20.25 28.24 14.49
N ASN A 201 -19.33 29.15 14.18
CA ASN A 201 -17.94 28.84 13.78
C ASN A 201 -16.90 29.38 14.78
N SER A 202 -17.31 29.76 15.99
CA SER A 202 -16.43 30.39 16.98
C SER A 202 -16.74 29.96 18.40
N CYS A 203 -15.74 30.05 19.27
CA CYS A 203 -15.82 29.67 20.67
C CYS A 203 -16.05 30.89 21.55
N VAL A 204 -17.20 30.91 22.22
CA VAL A 204 -17.62 31.99 23.13
C VAL A 204 -17.61 31.53 24.58
N ASN A 205 -17.28 32.42 25.51
CA ASN A 205 -17.38 32.12 26.94
C ASN A 205 -18.84 32.17 27.43
N ILE A 206 -19.66 33.03 26.82
CA ILE A 206 -21.07 33.23 27.14
C ILE A 206 -21.84 33.08 25.84
N CYS A 207 -22.83 32.19 25.85
CA CYS A 207 -23.69 32.00 24.69
C CYS A 207 -24.56 33.25 24.44
N PRO A 208 -24.84 33.58 23.16
CA PRO A 208 -25.70 34.71 22.84
C PRO A 208 -27.12 34.50 23.36
N SER A 209 -27.89 35.58 23.43
CA SER A 209 -29.30 35.55 23.85
C SER A 209 -30.11 34.51 23.08
N GLY A 210 -31.05 33.86 23.77
CA GLY A 210 -31.81 32.73 23.22
C GLY A 210 -31.05 31.40 23.18
N LYS A 211 -29.82 31.34 23.71
CA LYS A 211 -29.04 30.11 23.84
C LYS A 211 -28.42 29.95 25.22
N TRP A 212 -28.14 28.71 25.61
CA TRP A 212 -27.43 28.34 26.82
C TRP A 212 -26.23 27.46 26.50
N GLY A 213 -25.22 27.49 27.38
CA GLY A 213 -24.01 26.71 27.23
C GLY A 213 -24.21 25.26 27.65
N ASN A 214 -24.42 24.37 26.67
CA ASN A 214 -24.55 22.94 26.93
C ASN A 214 -23.17 22.33 27.19
N THR A 215 -22.89 21.99 28.44
CA THR A 215 -21.59 21.44 28.86
C THR A 215 -21.34 20.01 28.39
N ALA A 216 -22.41 19.26 28.07
CA ALA A 216 -22.33 17.90 27.55
C ALA A 216 -21.90 17.88 26.08
N THR A 217 -22.43 18.78 25.27
CA THR A 217 -22.05 18.90 23.84
C THR A 217 -20.96 19.93 23.58
N ARG A 218 -20.68 20.81 24.55
CA ARG A 218 -19.76 21.95 24.43
C ARG A 218 -20.21 22.98 23.38
N GLN A 219 -21.52 23.13 23.21
CA GLN A 219 -22.13 24.03 22.21
C GLN A 219 -23.14 24.99 22.85
N CYS A 220 -23.38 26.12 22.19
CA CYS A 220 -24.49 26.99 22.50
C CYS A 220 -25.78 26.41 21.90
N THR A 221 -26.62 25.85 22.77
CA THR A 221 -27.89 25.22 22.40
C THR A 221 -29.03 26.22 22.55
N ALA A 222 -29.98 26.21 21.62
CA ALA A 222 -31.14 27.09 21.70
C ALA A 222 -31.97 26.81 22.96
N CYS A 223 -32.53 27.88 23.54
CA CYS A 223 -33.55 27.76 24.56
C CYS A 223 -34.84 27.15 23.98
N GLN A 224 -35.73 26.68 24.87
CA GLN A 224 -37.08 26.29 24.47
C GLN A 224 -37.80 27.42 23.74
N ALA A 225 -38.73 27.06 22.87
CA ALA A 225 -39.56 28.04 22.16
C ALA A 225 -40.21 29.01 23.15
N LYS A 226 -40.30 30.30 22.76
CA LYS A 226 -40.87 31.39 23.58
C LYS A 226 -40.04 31.79 24.81
N CYS A 227 -38.85 31.24 24.97
CA CYS A 227 -37.88 31.62 25.98
C CYS A 227 -36.81 32.60 25.45
N VAL A 228 -36.51 33.67 26.19
CA VAL A 228 -35.49 34.67 25.87
C VAL A 228 -34.14 34.29 26.50
N THR A 229 -34.14 33.90 27.76
CA THR A 229 -32.95 33.40 28.47
C THR A 229 -33.27 32.12 29.22
N CYS A 230 -32.36 31.15 29.16
CA CYS A 230 -32.48 29.89 29.85
C CYS A 230 -31.12 29.46 30.41
N SER A 231 -31.15 28.72 31.52
CA SER A 231 -29.96 28.17 32.15
C SER A 231 -29.68 26.71 31.74
N ASN A 232 -30.69 26.01 31.24
CA ASN A 232 -30.60 24.66 30.70
C ASN A 232 -31.79 24.38 29.76
N ASP A 233 -31.86 23.16 29.24
CA ASP A 233 -32.88 22.71 28.28
C ASP A 233 -34.32 22.77 28.81
N ASN A 234 -34.54 22.79 30.13
CA ASN A 234 -35.86 22.66 30.76
C ASN A 234 -36.31 23.89 31.54
N THR A 235 -35.42 24.85 31.79
CA THR A 235 -35.73 26.03 32.61
C THR A 235 -35.71 27.29 31.77
N CYS A 236 -36.85 27.95 31.64
CA CYS A 236 -36.88 29.30 31.11
C CYS A 236 -36.81 30.35 32.23
N ASP A 237 -35.78 31.18 32.18
CA ASP A 237 -35.51 32.23 33.16
C ASP A 237 -36.29 33.51 32.82
N THR A 238 -36.39 33.86 31.53
CA THR A 238 -37.21 34.97 31.04
C THR A 238 -37.94 34.61 29.75
N CYS A 239 -39.22 34.97 29.66
CA CYS A 239 -40.07 34.65 28.52
C CYS A 239 -40.23 35.87 27.59
N PHE A 240 -40.54 35.61 26.32
CA PHE A 240 -41.00 36.67 25.43
C PHE A 240 -42.36 37.20 25.93
N GLU A 241 -42.53 38.53 25.95
CA GLU A 241 -43.80 39.20 26.30
C GLU A 241 -44.29 38.95 27.74
N ASN A 242 -45.60 39.10 27.99
CA ASN A 242 -46.28 38.95 29.28
C ASN A 242 -46.57 37.46 29.64
N ARG A 243 -45.62 36.56 29.39
CA ARG A 243 -45.78 35.12 29.64
C ARG A 243 -45.31 34.74 31.04
N VAL A 244 -45.94 33.72 31.63
CA VAL A 244 -45.68 33.29 33.02
C VAL A 244 -44.36 32.48 33.10
N PRO A 245 -43.50 32.68 34.13
CA PRO A 245 -42.19 32.02 34.24
C PRO A 245 -42.21 30.48 34.27
N GLN A 246 -41.04 29.88 34.03
CA GLN A 246 -40.71 28.45 33.91
C GLN A 246 -41.20 27.71 32.65
N GLN A 247 -42.44 27.92 32.19
CA GLN A 247 -42.96 27.25 30.98
C GLN A 247 -43.35 28.22 29.85
N CYS A 248 -43.22 29.53 30.07
CA CYS A 248 -43.63 30.57 29.11
C CYS A 248 -45.03 30.38 28.54
N ASN A 249 -45.94 29.95 29.41
CA ASN A 249 -47.35 29.79 29.06
C ASN A 249 -48.06 31.15 29.09
N CYS A 250 -49.07 31.25 28.25
CA CYS A 250 -50.03 32.34 28.27
C CYS A 250 -50.73 32.42 29.64
N PRO A 251 -50.93 33.61 30.21
CA PRO A 251 -51.82 33.81 31.35
C PRO A 251 -53.19 33.16 31.11
N GLN A 252 -53.87 32.73 32.18
CA GLN A 252 -55.24 32.22 32.06
C GLN A 252 -56.12 33.24 31.31
N TYR A 253 -56.91 32.75 30.35
CA TYR A 253 -57.78 33.55 29.47
C TYR A 253 -57.08 34.46 28.44
N SER A 254 -55.84 34.18 28.05
CA SER A 254 -55.15 34.90 26.97
C SER A 254 -54.98 34.07 25.69
N TYR A 255 -55.02 34.74 24.54
CA TYR A 255 -54.90 34.16 23.21
C TYR A 255 -53.45 34.20 22.72
N ASP A 256 -52.92 33.08 22.20
CA ASP A 256 -51.56 33.01 21.62
C ASP A 256 -51.64 33.03 20.07
N PRO A 257 -51.41 34.18 19.41
CA PRO A 257 -51.45 34.26 17.95
C PRO A 257 -50.33 33.47 17.25
N HIS A 258 -49.33 32.96 17.99
CA HIS A 258 -48.18 32.24 17.45
C HIS A 258 -48.16 30.73 17.77
N ASN A 259 -49.19 30.20 18.45
CA ASN A 259 -49.31 28.78 18.73
C ASN A 259 -50.21 28.11 17.68
N GLN A 260 -49.65 27.33 16.76
CA GLN A 260 -50.41 26.53 15.79
C GLN A 260 -51.16 25.33 16.41
N SER A 261 -51.27 25.27 17.74
CA SER A 261 -51.97 24.19 18.44
C SER A 261 -53.02 24.79 19.38
N ILE A 262 -54.25 24.88 18.88
CA ILE A 262 -55.41 25.22 19.69
C ILE A 262 -55.82 23.95 20.45
N ASN A 263 -55.53 23.89 21.75
CA ASN A 263 -56.17 22.92 22.62
C ASN A 263 -57.49 23.53 23.13
N TYR A 264 -58.60 23.16 22.50
CA TYR A 264 -59.90 23.27 23.14
C TYR A 264 -60.01 22.17 24.19
N VAL A 265 -59.99 22.55 25.46
CA VAL A 265 -60.48 21.67 26.52
C VAL A 265 -61.94 22.05 26.73
N LEU A 266 -62.85 21.14 26.37
CA LEU A 266 -64.26 21.16 26.78
C LEU A 266 -64.40 20.94 28.28
#